data_AF-A0A3A5PEV1-F1
#
_entry.id   AF-A0A3A5PEV1-F1
#
_cell.length_a   1.000
_cell.length_b   1.000
_cell.length_c   1.000
_cell.angle_alpha   90.00
_cell.angle_beta   90.00
_cell.angle_gamma   90.00
#
_symmetry.space_group_name_H-M   'P 1'
#
loop_
_entity.id
_entity.type
_entity.pdbx_description
1 polymer ?
#
loop_
_entity_poly.entity_id
_entity_poly.type
_entity_poly.pdbx_seq_one_letter_code
_entity_poly.pdbx_strand_id
1 'polypeptide(L)'
;MSDKKQIAIKERILKQAMEFWGVSDIRDMDPVIDLLLEVFAHESNKLHQEIDQSDSRILHRLSRILIGNKWSLPKPAHALMTITPNHGECCELDAEDHFYAEKNIFGKGDIQVFITPLFSYKLVDAKVKAIAYNDSIRHSTDSFSTPTRFLGPKNRIADYCVWVGLDVSKEVLQKMDSVMFCIKPSDMGLLPFMNMAFFYDCTGNRLNAKTGLHVEDPYSNAHYFDEIRDFYSDLYFNVSIKDASKEKHTYREMFPGYVADCEVPDDSENLFWVKIVFPEIFTKESLENLEVYLNTFPVVNRQIVYKQHNFRSTGRIIPLKCPGRTQFLNIRSFQDNKGREYVNRLNQYEENPTGIFSLYFGDLERFDSDSARSLISKVLQLMKEDGSAFASMNPDALSTQLKELFNKINDIEKGLEATLKGDNKIKAFVLSVPQKDATNAEIKYWVTSGSLANGFNERTLIQQFNIEKYDASGIMLRTCMQGGTTHDSEQELINSLRYGLLSRERIISKEDIKSYLFHKLGKHVESVEVGNGVAISPDSKKGLIRVTEVKIKLGQFDKDEIPNLEELAHYLEKDLTERSVCNSNYKIKFV
;
A
#
# COMPACT_ATOMS: atom_id res chain seq x y z
N MET A 1 -39.31 10.93 -20.84
CA MET A 1 -40.28 10.08 -20.12
C MET A 1 -40.35 10.63 -18.71
N SER A 2 -41.53 11.10 -18.28
CA SER A 2 -41.71 11.69 -16.95
C SER A 2 -41.41 10.65 -15.86
N ASP A 3 -40.62 11.07 -14.88
CA ASP A 3 -40.12 10.21 -13.82
C ASP A 3 -41.31 9.73 -12.95
N LYS A 4 -41.41 8.44 -12.60
CA LYS A 4 -42.57 7.89 -11.85
C LYS A 4 -42.85 8.67 -10.55
N LYS A 5 -41.80 9.21 -9.93
CA LYS A 5 -41.89 10.07 -8.73
C LYS A 5 -42.54 11.43 -9.03
N GLN A 6 -42.23 12.04 -10.18
CA GLN A 6 -42.82 13.33 -10.59
C GLN A 6 -44.33 13.19 -10.78
N ILE A 7 -44.79 12.09 -11.39
CA ILE A 7 -46.21 11.80 -11.59
C ILE A 7 -46.90 11.61 -10.23
N ALA A 8 -46.28 10.87 -9.31
CA ALA A 8 -46.81 10.66 -7.96
C ALA A 8 -46.92 11.97 -7.14
N ILE A 9 -45.94 12.88 -7.27
CA ILE A 9 -46.00 14.21 -6.64
C ILE A 9 -47.12 15.04 -7.26
N LYS A 10 -47.24 15.05 -8.60
CA LYS A 10 -48.32 15.75 -9.33
C LYS A 10 -49.70 15.25 -8.87
N GLU A 11 -49.93 13.94 -8.86
CA GLU A 11 -51.20 13.34 -8.43
C GLU A 11 -51.54 13.63 -6.97
N ARG A 12 -50.54 13.64 -6.08
CA ARG A 12 -50.74 13.93 -4.66
C ARG A 12 -51.15 15.38 -4.44
N ILE A 13 -50.51 16.32 -5.13
CA ILE A 13 -50.84 17.76 -5.03
C ILE A 13 -52.19 18.03 -5.70
N LEU A 14 -52.45 17.40 -6.85
CA LEU A 14 -53.73 17.53 -7.57
C LEU A 14 -54.90 17.06 -6.70
N LYS A 15 -54.80 15.90 -6.04
CA LYS A 15 -55.81 15.43 -5.10
C LYS A 15 -56.07 16.43 -3.96
N GLN A 16 -55.00 16.99 -3.42
CA GLN A 16 -55.10 17.94 -2.30
C GLN A 16 -55.73 19.27 -2.75
N ALA A 17 -55.40 19.75 -3.95
CA ALA A 17 -56.01 20.94 -4.55
C ALA A 17 -57.51 20.72 -4.86
N MET A 18 -57.87 19.55 -5.39
CA MET A 18 -59.27 19.17 -5.64
C MET A 18 -60.10 19.11 -4.36
N GLU A 19 -59.55 18.58 -3.26
CA GLU A 19 -60.20 18.60 -1.94
C GLU A 19 -60.40 20.04 -1.42
N PHE A 20 -59.40 20.90 -1.53
CA PHE A 20 -59.48 22.29 -1.07
C PHE A 20 -60.47 23.14 -1.88
N TRP A 21 -60.57 22.89 -3.19
CA TRP A 21 -61.46 23.62 -4.08
C TRP A 21 -62.84 23.00 -4.23
N GLY A 22 -63.08 21.83 -3.63
CA GLY A 22 -64.36 21.13 -3.70
C GLY A 22 -64.72 20.64 -5.11
N VAL A 23 -63.71 20.40 -5.96
CA VAL A 23 -63.87 19.98 -7.34
C VAL A 23 -63.78 18.46 -7.42
N SER A 24 -64.81 17.80 -7.95
CA SER A 24 -64.90 16.35 -8.02
C SER A 24 -64.28 15.74 -9.29
N ASP A 25 -64.11 16.52 -10.37
CA ASP A 25 -63.63 16.04 -11.67
C ASP A 25 -62.46 16.89 -12.19
N ILE A 26 -61.41 16.24 -12.67
CA ILE A 26 -60.15 16.88 -13.13
C ILE A 26 -60.40 17.77 -14.35
N ARG A 27 -61.45 17.46 -15.12
CA ARG A 27 -61.83 18.16 -16.36
C ARG A 27 -62.42 19.55 -16.14
N ASP A 28 -62.88 19.84 -14.92
CA ASP A 28 -63.43 21.14 -14.54
C ASP A 28 -62.35 22.14 -14.12
N MET A 29 -61.10 21.68 -14.00
CA MET A 29 -59.96 22.53 -13.71
C MET A 29 -59.45 23.24 -14.97
N ASP A 30 -59.05 24.50 -14.79
CA ASP A 30 -58.38 25.27 -15.85
C ASP A 30 -57.09 24.55 -16.30
N PRO A 31 -56.87 24.32 -17.61
CA PRO A 31 -55.65 23.74 -18.15
C PRO A 31 -54.35 24.43 -17.68
N VAL A 32 -54.40 25.73 -17.36
CA VAL A 32 -53.26 26.47 -16.81
C VAL A 32 -52.84 25.92 -15.45
N ILE A 33 -53.79 25.45 -14.64
CA ILE A 33 -53.51 24.86 -13.33
C ILE A 33 -52.76 23.54 -13.51
N ASP A 34 -53.15 22.72 -14.48
CA ASP A 34 -52.44 21.47 -14.76
C ASP A 34 -50.99 21.73 -15.19
N LEU A 35 -50.77 22.78 -16.00
CA LEU A 35 -49.43 23.21 -16.41
C LEU A 35 -48.59 23.70 -15.21
N LEU A 36 -49.18 24.51 -14.33
CA LEU A 36 -48.52 25.00 -13.11
C LEU A 36 -48.19 23.85 -12.15
N LEU A 37 -49.10 22.89 -11.98
CA LEU A 37 -48.88 21.71 -11.17
C LEU A 37 -47.78 20.82 -11.74
N GLU A 38 -47.65 20.74 -13.06
CA GLU A 38 -46.60 19.99 -13.71
C GLU A 38 -45.22 20.64 -13.52
N VAL A 39 -45.12 21.96 -13.68
CA VAL A 39 -43.91 22.73 -13.38
C VAL A 39 -43.54 22.62 -11.90
N PHE A 40 -44.51 22.73 -11.00
CA PHE A 40 -44.28 22.61 -9.56
C PHE A 40 -43.82 21.20 -9.18
N ALA A 41 -44.46 20.16 -9.72
CA ALA A 41 -44.05 18.77 -9.50
C ALA A 41 -42.64 18.51 -10.06
N HIS A 42 -42.29 19.13 -11.19
CA HIS A 42 -40.94 19.05 -11.76
C HIS A 42 -39.89 19.67 -10.83
N GLU A 43 -40.08 20.93 -10.43
CA GLU A 43 -39.13 21.63 -9.55
C GLU A 43 -39.05 20.98 -8.16
N SER A 44 -40.17 20.48 -7.62
CA SER A 44 -40.19 19.76 -6.35
C SER A 44 -39.43 18.42 -6.43
N ASN A 45 -39.65 17.62 -7.48
CA ASN A 45 -38.91 16.38 -7.68
C ASN A 45 -37.40 16.63 -7.84
N LYS A 46 -37.04 17.69 -8.57
CA LYS A 46 -35.66 18.12 -8.75
C LYS A 46 -35.01 18.56 -7.44
N LEU A 47 -35.72 19.35 -6.62
CA LEU A 47 -35.23 19.77 -5.30
C LEU A 47 -35.02 18.54 -4.39
N HIS A 48 -35.93 17.57 -4.43
CA HIS A 48 -35.78 16.32 -3.69
C HIS A 48 -34.55 15.52 -4.15
N GLN A 49 -34.32 15.40 -5.46
CA GLN A 49 -33.10 14.78 -5.99
C GLN A 49 -31.82 15.52 -5.55
N GLU A 50 -31.84 16.85 -5.55
CA GLU A 50 -30.72 17.66 -5.05
C GLU A 50 -30.47 17.45 -3.54
N ILE A 51 -31.53 17.27 -2.73
CA ILE A 51 -31.42 16.94 -1.30
C ILE A 51 -30.84 15.53 -1.11
N ASP A 52 -31.36 14.51 -1.79
CA ASP A 52 -30.87 13.13 -1.65
C ASP A 52 -29.37 13.03 -2.02
N GLN A 53 -28.95 13.77 -3.05
CA GLN A 53 -27.54 13.89 -3.43
C GLN A 53 -26.72 14.65 -2.37
N SER A 54 -27.27 15.72 -1.79
CA SER A 54 -26.64 16.47 -0.71
C SER A 54 -26.41 15.60 0.53
N ASP A 55 -27.42 14.87 0.97
CA ASP A 55 -27.35 13.98 2.14
C ASP A 55 -26.31 12.88 1.95
N SER A 56 -26.29 12.26 0.76
CA SER A 56 -25.28 11.26 0.40
C SER A 56 -23.86 11.85 0.47
N ARG A 57 -23.65 13.06 -0.06
CA ARG A 57 -22.35 13.76 0.00
C ARG A 57 -21.96 14.13 1.44
N ILE A 58 -22.91 14.59 2.26
CA ILE A 58 -22.67 14.94 3.65
C ILE A 58 -22.27 13.69 4.44
N LEU A 59 -22.97 12.58 4.25
CA LEU A 59 -22.64 11.30 4.89
C LEU A 59 -21.25 10.82 4.49
N HIS A 60 -20.92 10.84 3.20
CA HIS A 60 -19.56 10.50 2.73
C HIS A 60 -18.48 11.42 3.30
N ARG A 61 -18.80 12.71 3.47
CA ARG A 61 -17.87 13.68 4.06
C ARG A 61 -17.69 13.44 5.55
N LEU A 62 -18.77 13.25 6.29
CA LEU A 62 -18.74 12.96 7.72
C LEU A 62 -18.02 11.64 7.98
N SER A 63 -18.28 10.60 7.18
CA SER A 63 -17.58 9.33 7.33
C SER A 63 -16.08 9.50 7.16
N ARG A 64 -15.61 10.30 6.19
CA ARG A 64 -14.17 10.56 5.98
C ARG A 64 -13.52 11.50 6.98
N ILE A 65 -14.29 12.37 7.64
CA ILE A 65 -13.77 13.20 8.73
C ILE A 65 -13.66 12.37 10.01
N LEU A 66 -14.66 11.53 10.28
CA LEU A 66 -14.71 10.70 11.48
C LEU A 66 -13.79 9.48 11.40
N ILE A 67 -13.55 8.95 10.20
CA ILE A 67 -12.74 7.76 9.95
C ILE A 67 -11.41 8.21 9.36
N GLY A 68 -10.30 7.81 9.99
CA GLY A 68 -8.96 8.18 9.52
C GLY A 68 -8.72 7.78 8.06
N ASN A 69 -7.97 8.60 7.32
CA ASN A 69 -7.71 8.42 5.88
C ASN A 69 -7.15 7.02 5.54
N LYS A 70 -6.46 6.36 6.48
CA LYS A 70 -5.94 4.98 6.40
C LYS A 70 -6.96 3.96 5.88
N TRP A 71 -8.24 4.13 6.18
CA TRP A 71 -9.32 3.19 5.78
C TRP A 71 -9.92 3.51 4.42
N SER A 72 -9.60 4.66 3.84
CA SER A 72 -10.12 5.08 2.53
C SER A 72 -9.09 5.06 1.42
N LEU A 73 -7.82 4.99 1.79
CA LEU A 73 -6.68 5.02 0.90
C LEU A 73 -6.27 3.59 0.50
N PRO A 74 -5.75 3.40 -0.71
CA PRO A 74 -5.21 2.11 -1.13
C PRO A 74 -3.98 1.73 -0.28
N LYS A 75 -3.61 0.44 -0.32
CA LYS A 75 -2.34 -0.04 0.23
C LYS A 75 -1.39 -0.46 -0.89
N PRO A 76 -0.10 -0.09 -0.79
CA PRO A 76 0.88 -0.50 -1.78
C PRO A 76 1.25 -1.97 -1.59
N ALA A 77 1.54 -2.65 -2.70
CA ALA A 77 2.20 -3.96 -2.62
C ALA A 77 3.60 -3.81 -2.03
N HIS A 78 4.07 -4.85 -1.33
CA HIS A 78 5.36 -4.86 -0.66
C HIS A 78 6.08 -6.20 -0.79
N ALA A 79 7.42 -6.16 -0.75
CA ALA A 79 8.31 -7.31 -0.79
C ALA A 79 9.63 -6.97 -0.08
N LEU A 80 10.47 -7.98 0.16
CA LEU A 80 11.89 -7.84 0.43
C LEU A 80 12.69 -7.83 -0.86
N MET A 81 13.61 -6.88 -0.98
CA MET A 81 14.54 -6.77 -2.11
C MET A 81 15.97 -6.70 -1.60
N THR A 82 16.87 -7.44 -2.26
CA THR A 82 18.31 -7.35 -2.05
C THR A 82 18.92 -6.41 -3.08
N ILE A 83 19.88 -5.59 -2.66
CA ILE A 83 20.74 -4.80 -3.56
C ILE A 83 22.20 -5.04 -3.22
N THR A 84 23.03 -5.22 -4.23
CA THR A 84 24.49 -5.18 -4.07
C THR A 84 25.05 -3.82 -4.50
N PRO A 85 25.80 -3.12 -3.63
CA PRO A 85 26.47 -1.88 -4.04
C PRO A 85 27.58 -2.18 -5.05
N ASN A 86 28.00 -1.15 -5.78
CA ASN A 86 29.19 -1.22 -6.62
C ASN A 86 30.46 -1.33 -5.74
N HIS A 87 31.47 -2.06 -6.21
CA HIS A 87 32.67 -2.40 -5.43
C HIS A 87 33.36 -1.17 -4.82
N GLY A 88 33.63 -1.23 -3.51
CA GLY A 88 34.46 -0.25 -2.80
C GLY A 88 33.73 0.99 -2.27
N GLU A 89 32.42 1.13 -2.49
CA GLU A 89 31.63 2.26 -1.99
C GLU A 89 30.64 1.83 -0.89
N CYS A 90 30.64 2.56 0.24
CA CYS A 90 29.54 2.50 1.20
C CYS A 90 28.40 3.38 0.67
N CYS A 91 27.52 2.81 -0.15
CA CYS A 91 26.36 3.53 -0.68
C CYS A 91 25.23 3.60 0.36
N GLU A 92 24.60 4.76 0.49
CA GLU A 92 23.33 4.90 1.20
C GLU A 92 22.20 4.78 0.18
N LEU A 93 21.30 3.82 0.42
CA LEU A 93 20.08 3.66 -0.35
C LEU A 93 19.05 4.63 0.18
N ASP A 94 18.55 5.53 -0.66
CA ASP A 94 17.54 6.49 -0.26
C ASP A 94 16.12 5.90 -0.42
N ALA A 95 15.20 6.31 0.45
CA ALA A 95 13.79 5.99 0.33
C ALA A 95 13.18 6.51 -1.00
N GLU A 96 13.78 7.55 -1.59
CA GLU A 96 13.36 8.12 -2.87
C GLU A 96 14.03 7.46 -4.10
N ASP A 97 14.89 6.45 -3.93
CA ASP A 97 15.46 5.73 -5.07
C ASP A 97 14.41 4.86 -5.77
N HIS A 98 14.17 5.14 -7.06
CA HIS A 98 13.18 4.44 -7.88
C HIS A 98 13.78 3.26 -8.64
N PHE A 99 13.04 2.16 -8.59
CA PHE A 99 13.20 0.98 -9.42
C PHE A 99 11.91 0.74 -10.18
N TYR A 100 11.95 -0.05 -11.24
CA TYR A 100 10.74 -0.45 -11.96
C TYR A 100 10.84 -1.88 -12.47
N ALA A 101 9.67 -2.48 -12.66
CA ALA A 101 9.48 -3.77 -13.31
C ALA A 101 8.32 -3.66 -14.31
N GLU A 102 8.35 -4.47 -15.35
CA GLU A 102 7.30 -4.54 -16.35
C GLU A 102 6.48 -5.82 -16.19
N LYS A 103 5.15 -5.70 -16.28
CA LYS A 103 4.23 -6.84 -16.26
C LYS A 103 3.26 -6.73 -17.42
N ASN A 104 3.21 -7.76 -18.25
CA ASN A 104 2.17 -7.87 -19.26
C ASN A 104 0.90 -8.40 -18.61
N ILE A 105 -0.20 -7.64 -18.74
CA ILE A 105 -1.50 -8.08 -18.26
C ILE A 105 -2.43 -8.27 -19.45
N PHE A 106 -3.06 -9.45 -19.53
CA PHE A 106 -3.97 -9.81 -20.61
C PHE A 106 -5.10 -8.77 -20.75
N GLY A 107 -5.30 -8.26 -21.97
CA GLY A 107 -6.29 -7.21 -22.28
C GLY A 107 -5.95 -5.81 -21.78
N LYS A 108 -4.82 -5.63 -21.08
CA LYS A 108 -4.44 -4.38 -20.41
C LYS A 108 -3.09 -3.81 -20.87
N GLY A 109 -2.30 -4.58 -21.63
CA GLY A 109 -1.00 -4.18 -22.18
C GLY A 109 0.15 -4.36 -21.18
N ASP A 110 1.34 -3.91 -21.57
CA ASP A 110 2.50 -3.85 -20.68
C ASP A 110 2.33 -2.70 -19.68
N ILE A 111 2.41 -3.02 -18.40
CA ILE A 111 2.30 -2.07 -17.29
C ILE A 111 3.65 -1.95 -16.60
N GLN A 112 4.17 -0.73 -16.55
CA GLN A 112 5.34 -0.40 -15.77
C GLN A 112 4.93 -0.14 -14.31
N VAL A 113 5.57 -0.85 -13.39
CA VAL A 113 5.29 -0.79 -11.95
C VAL A 113 6.54 -0.28 -11.25
N PHE A 114 6.43 0.85 -10.57
CA PHE A 114 7.53 1.46 -9.82
C PHE A 114 7.62 0.89 -8.40
N ILE A 115 8.85 0.71 -7.93
CA ILE A 115 9.18 0.13 -6.63
C ILE A 115 10.22 1.05 -5.97
N THR A 116 10.07 1.30 -4.67
CA THR A 116 11.07 2.08 -3.91
C THR A 116 11.25 1.47 -2.51
N PRO A 117 12.40 1.72 -1.85
CA PRO A 117 12.65 1.26 -0.48
C PRO A 117 11.68 1.88 0.52
N LEU A 118 11.24 1.15 1.55
CA LEU A 118 10.32 1.71 2.56
C LEU A 118 10.96 2.89 3.32
N PHE A 119 12.23 2.75 3.69
CA PHE A 119 13.06 3.73 4.40
C PHE A 119 14.51 3.68 3.87
N SER A 120 15.29 4.72 4.16
CA SER A 120 16.70 4.81 3.75
C SER A 120 17.56 3.80 4.52
N TYR A 121 18.48 3.15 3.82
CA TYR A 121 19.23 2.01 4.36
C TYR A 121 20.71 2.10 3.97
N LYS A 122 21.60 1.90 4.94
CA LYS A 122 23.05 1.90 4.69
C LYS A 122 23.48 0.55 4.12
N LEU A 123 23.91 0.52 2.87
CA LEU A 123 24.40 -0.70 2.23
C LEU A 123 25.82 -0.99 2.66
N VAL A 124 26.13 -2.29 2.64
CA VAL A 124 27.42 -2.83 3.02
C VAL A 124 27.97 -3.63 1.83
N ASP A 125 29.21 -3.36 1.40
CA ASP A 125 29.88 -4.16 0.37
C ASP A 125 30.29 -5.53 0.95
N ALA A 126 29.30 -6.42 1.04
CA ALA A 126 29.42 -7.79 1.52
C ALA A 126 28.42 -8.68 0.78
N LYS A 127 28.83 -9.91 0.48
CA LYS A 127 27.97 -10.95 -0.11
C LYS A 127 28.01 -12.22 0.74
N VAL A 128 26.86 -12.86 0.94
CA VAL A 128 26.81 -14.20 1.53
C VAL A 128 27.29 -15.18 0.46
N LYS A 129 28.44 -15.82 0.65
CA LYS A 129 29.00 -16.74 -0.36
C LYS A 129 28.69 -18.19 -0.03
N ALA A 130 28.71 -18.55 1.25
CA ALA A 130 28.54 -19.94 1.68
C ALA A 130 27.68 -20.05 2.95
N ILE A 131 26.86 -21.10 3.03
CA ILE A 131 26.09 -21.48 4.22
C ILE A 131 26.38 -22.95 4.49
N ALA A 132 26.98 -23.26 5.63
CA ALA A 132 27.33 -24.61 6.06
C ALA A 132 26.43 -25.07 7.22
N TYR A 133 25.88 -26.27 7.10
CA TYR A 133 25.00 -26.88 8.10
C TYR A 133 25.18 -28.41 8.09
N ASN A 134 25.07 -29.04 9.26
CA ASN A 134 25.29 -30.47 9.44
C ASN A 134 26.59 -31.00 8.77
N ASP A 135 26.49 -31.70 7.63
CA ASP A 135 27.62 -32.17 6.81
C ASP A 135 27.68 -31.55 5.41
N SER A 136 26.84 -30.55 5.12
CA SER A 136 26.63 -30.00 3.78
C SER A 136 26.89 -28.49 3.75
N ILE A 137 27.34 -27.98 2.60
CA ILE A 137 27.57 -26.57 2.34
C ILE A 137 26.84 -26.16 1.06
N ARG A 138 26.22 -24.99 1.10
CA ARG A 138 25.50 -24.38 -0.01
C ARG A 138 26.19 -23.08 -0.39
N HIS A 139 26.58 -22.94 -1.65
CA HIS A 139 27.13 -21.70 -2.18
C HIS A 139 26.03 -20.83 -2.78
N SER A 140 26.11 -19.50 -2.60
CA SER A 140 25.08 -18.58 -3.10
C SER A 140 25.28 -18.19 -4.58
N THR A 141 26.20 -18.83 -5.30
CA THR A 141 26.65 -18.40 -6.63
C THR A 141 25.66 -18.67 -7.76
N ASP A 142 24.60 -19.45 -7.55
CA ASP A 142 23.57 -19.65 -8.57
C ASP A 142 22.20 -19.95 -7.98
N SER A 143 21.16 -19.62 -8.74
CA SER A 143 19.73 -19.76 -8.39
C SER A 143 19.28 -21.20 -8.09
N PHE A 144 20.17 -22.18 -8.28
CA PHE A 144 20.00 -23.59 -7.94
C PHE A 144 21.31 -24.15 -7.40
N SER A 145 21.71 -23.75 -6.18
CA SER A 145 22.85 -24.38 -5.53
C SER A 145 22.43 -25.68 -4.85
N THR A 146 22.90 -26.80 -5.40
CA THR A 146 22.76 -28.10 -4.76
C THR A 146 23.69 -28.16 -3.55
N PRO A 147 23.22 -28.68 -2.41
CA PRO A 147 24.05 -28.80 -1.22
C PRO A 147 25.16 -29.82 -1.47
N THR A 148 26.40 -29.37 -1.33
CA THR A 148 27.58 -30.21 -1.50
C THR A 148 27.99 -30.73 -0.14
N ARG A 149 28.14 -32.05 -0.01
CA ARG A 149 28.64 -32.64 1.24
C ARG A 149 30.13 -32.31 1.38
N PHE A 150 30.54 -31.69 2.47
CA PHE A 150 31.94 -31.25 2.67
C PHE A 150 32.59 -31.79 3.96
N LEU A 151 31.79 -32.39 4.85
CA LEU A 151 32.28 -32.97 6.13
C LEU A 151 32.06 -34.48 6.22
N GLY A 152 33.04 -35.15 6.82
CA GLY A 152 32.93 -36.55 7.22
C GLY A 152 31.90 -36.77 8.34
N PRO A 153 31.30 -37.98 8.46
CA PRO A 153 30.21 -38.27 9.40
C PRO A 153 30.55 -38.12 10.89
N LYS A 154 31.85 -38.04 11.25
CA LYS A 154 32.31 -37.82 12.64
C LYS A 154 32.45 -36.35 13.02
N ASN A 155 32.57 -35.44 12.05
CA ASN A 155 32.84 -34.01 12.27
C ASN A 155 31.62 -33.16 11.87
N ARG A 156 30.41 -33.70 12.08
CA ARG A 156 29.15 -33.03 11.76
C ARG A 156 28.93 -31.82 12.64
N ILE A 157 28.49 -30.73 12.03
CA ILE A 157 27.93 -29.58 12.74
C ILE A 157 26.63 -30.03 13.41
N ALA A 158 26.32 -29.52 14.60
CA ALA A 158 25.08 -29.85 15.28
C ALA A 158 23.86 -29.49 14.43
N ASP A 159 22.79 -30.28 14.52
CA ASP A 159 21.61 -30.17 13.64
C ASP A 159 20.84 -28.85 13.76
N TYR A 160 21.10 -28.06 14.80
CA TYR A 160 20.50 -26.75 15.07
C TYR A 160 21.48 -25.58 14.86
N CYS A 161 22.67 -25.84 14.30
CA CYS A 161 23.73 -24.85 14.08
C CYS A 161 23.99 -24.61 12.58
N VAL A 162 24.12 -23.34 12.21
CA VAL A 162 24.47 -22.90 10.85
C VAL A 162 25.68 -21.98 10.89
N TRP A 163 26.58 -22.13 9.92
CA TRP A 163 27.70 -21.22 9.70
C TRP A 163 27.49 -20.45 8.41
N VAL A 164 27.57 -19.13 8.48
CA VAL A 164 27.40 -18.23 7.35
C VAL A 164 28.75 -17.60 7.00
N GLY A 165 29.22 -17.84 5.79
CA GLY A 165 30.47 -17.31 5.24
C GLY A 165 30.20 -16.06 4.41
N LEU A 166 30.73 -14.93 4.87
CA LEU A 166 30.62 -13.63 4.22
C LEU A 166 31.88 -13.29 3.44
N ASP A 167 31.71 -12.90 2.18
CA ASP A 167 32.75 -12.26 1.39
C ASP A 167 32.67 -10.75 1.58
N VAL A 168 33.67 -10.19 2.26
CA VAL A 168 33.77 -8.78 2.66
C VAL A 168 35.21 -8.33 2.51
N SER A 169 35.49 -7.16 1.94
CA SER A 169 36.87 -6.65 1.91
C SER A 169 37.40 -6.33 3.33
N LYS A 170 38.71 -6.43 3.55
CA LYS A 170 39.32 -6.18 4.87
C LYS A 170 39.06 -4.75 5.37
N GLU A 171 39.03 -3.78 4.46
CA GLU A 171 38.79 -2.37 4.78
C GLU A 171 37.37 -2.11 5.28
N VAL A 172 36.37 -2.70 4.62
CA VAL A 172 34.97 -2.54 5.00
C VAL A 172 34.72 -3.28 6.32
N LEU A 173 35.29 -4.49 6.50
CA LEU A 173 35.19 -5.24 7.76
C LEU A 173 35.75 -4.46 8.97
N GLN A 174 36.86 -3.73 8.80
CA GLN A 174 37.42 -2.89 9.86
C GLN A 174 36.50 -1.71 10.24
N LYS A 175 35.85 -1.09 9.24
CA LYS A 175 34.92 0.03 9.43
C LYS A 175 33.51 -0.40 9.89
N MET A 176 33.19 -1.70 9.81
CA MET A 176 31.89 -2.22 10.24
C MET A 176 31.79 -2.34 11.76
N ASP A 177 30.71 -1.76 12.28
CA ASP A 177 30.29 -1.82 13.68
C ASP A 177 29.17 -2.85 13.91
N SER A 178 28.30 -3.01 12.92
CA SER A 178 27.13 -3.89 12.96
C SER A 178 26.74 -4.35 11.56
N VAL A 179 26.19 -5.56 11.47
CA VAL A 179 25.66 -6.13 10.23
C VAL A 179 24.23 -6.60 10.46
N MET A 180 23.36 -6.21 9.55
CA MET A 180 21.96 -6.63 9.54
C MET A 180 21.82 -7.88 8.68
N PHE A 181 21.41 -8.98 9.30
CA PHE A 181 21.03 -10.20 8.60
C PHE A 181 19.50 -10.23 8.41
N CYS A 182 19.07 -10.56 7.20
CA CYS A 182 17.69 -10.95 6.93
C CYS A 182 17.65 -12.47 6.77
N ILE A 183 16.99 -13.16 7.69
CA ILE A 183 16.91 -14.62 7.72
C ILE A 183 15.47 -15.01 7.47
N LYS A 184 15.22 -15.77 6.40
CA LYS A 184 13.90 -16.26 6.03
C LYS A 184 13.82 -17.77 6.22
N PRO A 185 12.96 -18.28 7.13
CA PRO A 185 12.69 -19.70 7.24
C PRO A 185 11.76 -20.14 6.12
N SER A 186 11.89 -21.40 5.69
CA SER A 186 10.98 -21.98 4.70
C SER A 186 9.62 -22.30 5.31
N ASP A 187 9.62 -22.74 6.57
CA ASP A 187 8.40 -22.91 7.37
C ASP A 187 8.18 -21.69 8.25
N MET A 188 7.15 -20.90 7.92
CA MET A 188 6.76 -19.71 8.69
C MET A 188 6.25 -20.05 10.09
N GLY A 189 5.87 -21.30 10.37
CA GLY A 189 5.56 -21.78 11.71
C GLY A 189 6.76 -21.71 12.67
N LEU A 190 7.98 -21.67 12.14
CA LEU A 190 9.22 -21.56 12.92
C LEU A 190 9.62 -20.12 13.23
N LEU A 191 9.02 -19.13 12.57
CA LEU A 191 9.35 -17.70 12.72
C LEU A 191 9.32 -17.23 14.19
N PRO A 192 8.31 -17.58 15.03
CA PRO A 192 8.28 -17.16 16.44
C PRO A 192 9.47 -17.64 17.27
N PHE A 193 10.11 -18.75 16.86
CA PHE A 193 11.24 -19.34 17.56
C PHE A 193 12.59 -18.75 17.12
N MET A 194 12.63 -18.01 16.01
CA MET A 194 13.87 -17.42 15.50
C MET A 194 14.45 -16.35 16.42
N ASN A 195 13.59 -15.65 17.18
CA ASN A 195 14.02 -14.63 18.15
C ASN A 195 14.89 -15.21 19.29
N MET A 196 14.94 -16.53 19.43
CA MET A 196 15.76 -17.23 20.41
C MET A 196 17.15 -17.63 19.87
N ALA A 197 17.47 -17.30 18.62
CA ALA A 197 18.75 -17.65 18.02
C ALA A 197 19.92 -16.87 18.65
N PHE A 198 21.07 -17.54 18.79
CA PHE A 198 22.31 -16.92 19.28
C PHE A 198 23.36 -16.84 18.19
N PHE A 199 24.07 -15.71 18.14
CA PHE A 199 25.14 -15.44 17.19
C PHE A 199 26.49 -15.56 17.88
N TYR A 200 27.44 -16.22 17.22
CA TYR A 200 28.80 -16.39 17.69
C TYR A 200 29.79 -16.09 16.57
N ASP A 201 30.96 -15.64 16.98
CA ASP A 201 32.12 -15.43 16.12
C ASP A 201 32.89 -16.74 15.84
N CYS A 202 33.86 -16.71 14.93
CA CYS A 202 34.72 -17.85 14.59
C CYS A 202 35.45 -18.44 15.80
N THR A 203 35.77 -17.60 16.79
CA THR A 203 36.45 -17.98 18.04
C THR A 203 35.51 -18.51 19.13
N GLY A 204 34.19 -18.48 18.90
CA GLY A 204 33.17 -18.90 19.88
C GLY A 204 32.71 -17.79 20.83
N ASN A 205 33.16 -16.54 20.63
CA ASN A 205 32.65 -15.39 21.38
C ASN A 205 31.20 -15.07 20.98
N ARG A 206 30.34 -14.79 21.96
CA ARG A 206 28.93 -14.47 21.72
C ARG A 206 28.78 -13.03 21.23
N LEU A 207 28.10 -12.86 20.10
CA LEU A 207 27.78 -11.56 19.52
C LEU A 207 26.44 -11.06 20.04
N ASN A 208 26.34 -9.75 20.28
CA ASN A 208 25.08 -9.14 20.68
C ASN A 208 24.21 -8.92 19.44
N ALA A 209 23.05 -9.57 19.40
CA ALA A 209 22.08 -9.46 18.32
C ALA A 209 20.80 -8.83 18.84
N LYS A 210 20.32 -7.77 18.17
CA LYS A 210 19.00 -7.19 18.38
C LYS A 210 18.09 -7.64 17.25
N THR A 211 16.95 -8.24 17.60
CA THR A 211 15.95 -8.66 16.62
C THR A 211 14.98 -7.52 16.33
N GLY A 212 14.56 -7.38 15.07
CA GLY A 212 13.55 -6.42 14.67
C GLY A 212 14.06 -5.26 13.82
N LEU A 213 13.10 -4.59 13.18
CA LEU A 213 13.31 -3.31 12.50
C LEU A 213 12.84 -2.16 13.41
N HIS A 214 13.80 -1.40 13.97
CA HIS A 214 13.51 -0.24 14.81
C HIS A 214 13.62 1.06 14.03
N VAL A 215 12.86 1.19 12.94
CA VAL A 215 12.82 2.39 12.10
C VAL A 215 11.46 3.07 12.26
N GLU A 216 11.48 4.37 12.52
CA GLU A 216 10.28 5.22 12.56
C GLU A 216 10.09 5.93 11.21
N ASP A 217 8.84 6.19 10.83
CA ASP A 217 8.54 6.99 9.64
C ASP A 217 8.99 8.44 9.89
N PRO A 218 10.00 8.96 9.15
CA PRO A 218 10.52 10.31 9.37
C PRO A 218 9.45 11.41 9.20
N TYR A 219 8.37 11.13 8.45
CA TYR A 219 7.33 12.10 8.14
C TYR A 219 5.98 11.77 8.78
N SER A 220 5.86 10.62 9.44
CA SER A 220 4.64 10.12 10.10
C SER A 220 3.37 10.31 9.24
N ASN A 221 3.47 10.13 7.93
CA ASN A 221 2.42 10.44 6.97
C ASN A 221 2.03 9.25 6.08
N ALA A 222 2.78 8.14 6.16
CA ALA A 222 2.51 6.92 5.42
C ALA A 222 1.65 5.97 6.29
N HIS A 223 0.36 5.86 5.98
CA HIS A 223 -0.59 5.03 6.74
C HIS A 223 -0.31 3.52 6.71
N TYR A 224 0.61 3.10 5.85
CA TYR A 224 1.02 1.71 5.63
C TYR A 224 2.40 1.39 6.22
N PHE A 225 3.16 2.38 6.69
CA PHE A 225 4.57 2.20 7.07
C PHE A 225 4.74 1.21 8.22
N ASP A 226 4.06 1.45 9.34
CA ASP A 226 4.17 0.60 10.53
C ASP A 226 3.73 -0.84 10.23
N GLU A 227 2.62 -1.00 9.52
CA GLU A 227 2.08 -2.32 9.17
C GLU A 227 3.07 -3.15 8.34
N ILE A 228 3.77 -2.53 7.37
CA ILE A 228 4.77 -3.23 6.54
C ILE A 228 6.08 -3.44 7.31
N ARG A 229 6.49 -2.51 8.17
CA ARG A 229 7.66 -2.68 9.04
C ARG A 229 7.46 -3.88 9.97
N ASP A 230 6.32 -3.91 10.67
CA ASP A 230 6.01 -4.92 11.68
C ASP A 230 5.81 -6.31 11.05
N PHE A 231 5.32 -6.34 9.80
CA PHE A 231 5.26 -7.54 8.96
C PHE A 231 6.62 -8.18 8.76
N TYR A 232 7.65 -7.41 8.37
CA TYR A 232 8.97 -7.97 8.11
C TYR A 232 9.91 -8.00 9.32
N SER A 233 9.58 -7.31 10.41
CA SER A 233 10.45 -7.09 11.56
C SER A 233 11.09 -8.38 12.11
N ASP A 234 10.33 -9.47 12.21
CA ASP A 234 10.80 -10.73 12.82
C ASP A 234 11.89 -11.45 12.00
N LEU A 235 12.09 -11.07 10.73
CA LEU A 235 13.10 -11.63 9.85
C LEU A 235 14.48 -10.97 10.03
N TYR A 236 14.57 -9.87 10.78
CA TYR A 236 15.77 -9.04 10.88
C TYR A 236 16.55 -9.25 12.18
N PHE A 237 17.86 -9.46 12.04
CA PHE A 237 18.81 -9.58 13.13
C PHE A 237 19.96 -8.60 12.95
N ASN A 238 20.02 -7.58 13.81
CA ASN A 238 21.12 -6.64 13.89
C ASN A 238 22.23 -7.18 14.79
N VAL A 239 23.31 -7.69 14.21
CA VAL A 239 24.44 -8.28 14.93
C VAL A 239 25.55 -7.26 15.07
N SER A 240 25.96 -6.94 16.30
CA SER A 240 27.11 -6.05 16.55
C SER A 240 28.42 -6.83 16.42
N ILE A 241 29.34 -6.31 15.59
CA ILE A 241 30.64 -6.92 15.26
C ILE A 241 31.80 -6.08 15.84
N LYS A 242 31.51 -5.16 16.76
CA LYS A 242 32.55 -4.31 17.40
C LYS A 242 33.61 -5.13 18.14
N ASP A 243 33.16 -6.12 18.89
CA ASP A 243 34.00 -6.95 19.76
C ASP A 243 34.34 -8.32 19.14
N ALA A 244 34.00 -8.54 17.88
CA ALA A 244 34.25 -9.79 17.17
C ALA A 244 35.70 -9.88 16.66
N SER A 245 36.23 -11.10 16.55
CA SER A 245 37.47 -11.36 15.82
C SER A 245 37.25 -11.09 14.34
N LYS A 246 37.87 -10.04 13.80
CA LYS A 246 37.75 -9.67 12.38
C LYS A 246 38.69 -10.50 11.48
N GLU A 247 38.98 -11.73 11.91
CA GLU A 247 39.82 -12.67 11.17
C GLU A 247 39.01 -13.35 10.07
N LYS A 248 39.66 -13.58 8.93
CA LYS A 248 39.07 -14.32 7.82
C LYS A 248 39.76 -15.66 7.72
N HIS A 249 38.96 -16.71 7.63
CA HIS A 249 39.45 -18.08 7.61
C HIS A 249 39.01 -18.81 6.35
N THR A 250 39.85 -19.73 5.89
CA THR A 250 39.48 -20.68 4.83
C THR A 250 38.56 -21.77 5.36
N TYR A 251 37.89 -22.50 4.46
CA TYR A 251 37.05 -23.64 4.83
C TYR A 251 37.81 -24.70 5.65
N ARG A 252 39.09 -24.93 5.31
CA ARG A 252 39.94 -25.93 5.96
C ARG A 252 40.34 -25.55 7.38
N GLU A 253 40.56 -24.25 7.62
CA GLU A 253 40.91 -23.73 8.95
C GLU A 253 39.72 -23.78 9.90
N MET A 254 38.51 -23.51 9.41
CA MET A 254 37.30 -23.49 10.23
C MET A 254 36.77 -24.89 10.57
N PHE A 255 36.88 -25.85 9.64
CA PHE A 255 36.26 -27.16 9.79
C PHE A 255 37.30 -28.30 9.75
N PRO A 256 37.73 -28.85 10.91
CA PRO A 256 38.80 -29.86 11.02
C PRO A 256 38.41 -31.27 10.52
N GLY A 257 37.43 -31.37 9.60
CA GLY A 257 36.96 -32.60 8.96
C GLY A 257 36.69 -32.46 7.46
N TYR A 258 37.27 -31.43 6.86
CA TYR A 258 37.12 -31.09 5.45
C TYR A 258 37.59 -32.24 4.55
N VAL A 259 36.72 -32.70 3.65
CA VAL A 259 37.04 -33.74 2.67
C VAL A 259 37.60 -33.07 1.41
N ALA A 260 38.90 -33.26 1.14
CA ALA A 260 39.63 -32.57 0.07
C ALA A 260 39.20 -32.95 -1.37
N ASP A 261 38.43 -34.03 -1.54
CA ASP A 261 37.93 -34.51 -2.84
C ASP A 261 36.54 -33.93 -3.21
N CYS A 262 36.03 -32.97 -2.44
CA CYS A 262 34.73 -32.36 -2.72
C CYS A 262 34.88 -31.25 -3.78
N GLU A 263 33.96 -31.21 -4.75
CA GLU A 263 33.81 -30.14 -5.77
C GLU A 263 33.34 -28.83 -5.12
N VAL A 264 34.07 -28.31 -4.13
CA VAL A 264 33.81 -27.00 -3.55
C VAL A 264 34.45 -25.94 -4.46
N PRO A 265 33.68 -25.00 -5.03
CA PRO A 265 34.24 -23.93 -5.84
C PRO A 265 35.07 -23.01 -4.94
N ASP A 266 36.38 -22.95 -5.20
CA ASP A 266 37.39 -22.10 -4.54
C ASP A 266 37.69 -22.36 -3.06
N ASP A 267 38.54 -23.38 -2.81
CA ASP A 267 39.15 -23.70 -1.50
C ASP A 267 40.06 -22.60 -0.92
N SER A 268 40.47 -21.62 -1.73
CA SER A 268 41.50 -20.62 -1.41
C SER A 268 41.00 -19.28 -0.90
N GLU A 269 39.69 -19.09 -0.78
CA GLU A 269 39.14 -17.80 -0.36
C GLU A 269 38.97 -17.67 1.15
N ASN A 270 39.33 -16.49 1.67
CA ASN A 270 39.22 -16.16 3.08
C ASN A 270 37.89 -15.45 3.34
N LEU A 271 36.96 -16.17 3.98
CA LEU A 271 35.64 -15.67 4.34
C LEU A 271 35.58 -15.27 5.82
N PHE A 272 34.68 -14.33 6.14
CA PHE A 272 34.33 -14.00 7.51
C PHE A 272 33.16 -14.88 7.95
N TRP A 273 33.35 -15.67 9.01
CA TRP A 273 32.41 -16.71 9.41
C TRP A 273 31.62 -16.30 10.65
N VAL A 274 30.30 -16.37 10.56
CA VAL A 274 29.39 -16.15 11.69
C VAL A 274 28.63 -17.45 11.96
N LYS A 275 28.66 -17.91 13.20
CA LYS A 275 27.88 -19.07 13.66
C LYS A 275 26.54 -18.61 14.21
N ILE A 276 25.47 -19.23 13.75
CA ILE A 276 24.10 -19.02 14.23
C ILE A 276 23.63 -20.33 14.88
N VAL A 277 23.16 -20.24 16.12
CA VAL A 277 22.65 -21.37 16.90
C VAL A 277 21.16 -21.17 17.11
N PHE A 278 20.35 -22.01 16.48
CA PHE A 278 18.90 -22.00 16.59
C PHE A 278 18.42 -22.92 17.73
N PRO A 279 17.17 -22.79 18.19
CA PRO A 279 16.56 -23.76 19.11
C PRO A 279 16.43 -25.17 18.48
N GLU A 280 16.34 -26.20 19.32
CA GLU A 280 16.28 -27.61 18.88
C GLU A 280 15.02 -28.00 18.09
N ILE A 281 14.03 -27.10 17.96
CA ILE A 281 12.88 -27.29 17.07
C ILE A 281 13.25 -27.23 15.58
N PHE A 282 14.39 -26.61 15.26
CA PHE A 282 14.90 -26.53 13.89
C PHE A 282 15.54 -27.86 13.50
N THR A 283 14.94 -28.53 12.52
CA THR A 283 15.46 -29.79 11.97
C THR A 283 16.45 -29.54 10.83
N LYS A 284 17.18 -30.58 10.42
CA LYS A 284 18.05 -30.53 9.24
C LYS A 284 17.30 -30.02 8.00
N GLU A 285 16.09 -30.52 7.76
CA GLU A 285 15.26 -30.15 6.59
C GLU A 285 14.86 -28.66 6.63
N SER A 286 14.60 -28.13 7.83
CA SER A 286 14.29 -26.72 8.03
C SER A 286 15.51 -25.82 7.77
N LEU A 287 16.72 -26.26 8.11
CA LEU A 287 17.96 -25.50 7.89
C LEU A 287 18.48 -25.58 6.45
N GLU A 288 18.22 -26.70 5.76
CA GLU A 288 18.62 -26.90 4.37
C GLU A 288 18.00 -25.85 3.42
N ASN A 289 16.75 -25.48 3.69
CA ASN A 289 16.01 -24.49 2.92
C ASN A 289 16.03 -23.08 3.56
N LEU A 290 16.80 -22.88 4.62
CA LEU A 290 16.94 -21.57 5.28
C LEU A 290 17.65 -20.58 4.34
N GLU A 291 17.12 -19.39 4.21
CA GLU A 291 17.70 -18.35 3.38
C GLU A 291 18.26 -17.23 4.26
N VAL A 292 19.52 -16.86 4.02
CA VAL A 292 20.22 -15.80 4.76
C VAL A 292 20.72 -14.78 3.75
N TYR A 293 20.30 -13.53 3.94
CA TYR A 293 20.61 -12.43 3.04
C TYR A 293 21.23 -11.25 3.79
N LEU A 294 22.04 -10.49 3.06
CA LEU A 294 22.53 -9.17 3.44
C LEU A 294 21.90 -8.11 2.55
N ASN A 295 22.02 -6.83 2.93
CA ASN A 295 21.49 -5.69 2.16
C ASN A 295 20.05 -5.87 1.65
N THR A 296 19.22 -6.52 2.47
CA THR A 296 17.85 -6.85 2.11
C THR A 296 16.92 -5.99 2.92
N PHE A 297 16.07 -5.22 2.26
CA PHE A 297 15.19 -4.25 2.91
C PHE A 297 13.78 -4.32 2.32
N PRO A 298 12.75 -3.91 3.08
CA PRO A 298 11.40 -3.85 2.56
C PRO A 298 11.30 -2.80 1.46
N VAL A 299 10.73 -3.20 0.32
CA VAL A 299 10.35 -2.32 -0.79
C VAL A 299 8.84 -2.26 -0.91
N VAL A 300 8.36 -1.14 -1.43
CA VAL A 300 6.95 -0.86 -1.64
C VAL A 300 6.68 -0.32 -3.04
N ASN A 301 5.54 -0.70 -3.61
CA ASN A 301 5.05 -0.18 -4.88
C ASN A 301 4.55 1.26 -4.71
N ARG A 302 5.46 2.22 -4.82
CA ARG A 302 5.16 3.65 -4.84
C ARG A 302 6.01 4.38 -5.89
N GLN A 303 5.43 5.40 -6.51
CA GLN A 303 6.08 6.29 -7.46
C GLN A 303 5.91 7.73 -6.99
N ILE A 304 6.99 8.53 -7.03
CA ILE A 304 6.90 9.94 -6.66
C ILE A 304 6.40 10.74 -7.85
N VAL A 305 5.43 11.62 -7.62
CA VAL A 305 4.92 12.55 -8.62
C VAL A 305 5.14 13.97 -8.12
N TYR A 306 5.77 14.76 -8.98
CA TYR A 306 6.06 16.17 -8.74
C TYR A 306 5.04 17.06 -9.42
N LYS A 307 4.54 18.08 -8.71
CA LYS A 307 3.64 19.08 -9.28
C LYS A 307 3.90 20.47 -8.72
N GLN A 308 4.01 21.45 -9.62
CA GLN A 308 3.95 22.87 -9.29
C GLN A 308 2.52 23.39 -9.40
N HIS A 309 2.16 24.30 -8.50
CA HIS A 309 0.85 24.94 -8.42
C HIS A 309 0.99 26.43 -8.20
N ASN A 310 0.14 27.24 -8.82
CA ASN A 310 0.14 28.69 -8.67
C ASN A 310 -1.17 29.15 -8.02
N PHE A 311 -1.08 29.73 -6.82
CA PHE A 311 -2.25 30.14 -6.05
C PHE A 311 -3.01 31.31 -6.68
N ARG A 312 -2.34 32.16 -7.48
CA ARG A 312 -2.98 33.33 -8.11
C ARG A 312 -3.81 32.96 -9.33
N SER A 313 -3.31 32.07 -10.18
CA SER A 313 -3.99 31.70 -11.43
C SER A 313 -4.97 30.55 -11.25
N THR A 314 -4.63 29.56 -10.42
CA THR A 314 -5.40 28.30 -10.30
C THR A 314 -6.10 28.14 -8.95
N GLY A 315 -6.03 29.15 -8.09
CA GLY A 315 -6.74 29.18 -6.81
C GLY A 315 -6.16 28.23 -5.76
N ARG A 316 -7.00 27.83 -4.79
CA ARG A 316 -6.60 27.07 -3.59
C ARG A 316 -6.74 25.55 -3.72
N ILE A 317 -7.35 25.08 -4.82
CA ILE A 317 -7.64 23.65 -5.03
C ILE A 317 -6.59 23.10 -5.99
N ILE A 318 -5.92 22.03 -5.58
CA ILE A 318 -4.83 21.42 -6.33
C ILE A 318 -5.24 19.99 -6.68
N PRO A 319 -5.53 19.68 -7.96
CA PRO A 319 -5.87 18.33 -8.37
C PRO A 319 -4.62 17.44 -8.38
N LEU A 320 -4.70 16.25 -7.79
CA LEU A 320 -3.60 15.28 -7.77
C LEU A 320 -3.85 14.25 -8.88
N LYS A 321 -3.15 14.42 -10.00
CA LYS A 321 -3.31 13.56 -11.17
C LYS A 321 -2.57 12.24 -10.95
N CYS A 322 -3.23 11.13 -11.20
CA CYS A 322 -2.60 9.81 -11.08
C CYS A 322 -2.24 9.33 -12.50
N PRO A 323 -0.95 9.23 -12.86
CA PRO A 323 -0.56 8.77 -14.20
C PRO A 323 -0.90 7.29 -14.39
N GLY A 324 -1.49 6.94 -15.54
CA GLY A 324 -1.86 5.56 -15.85
C GLY A 324 -2.88 4.98 -14.86
N ARG A 325 -2.77 3.67 -14.58
CA ARG A 325 -3.65 2.94 -13.65
C ARG A 325 -3.16 3.00 -12.20
N THR A 326 -2.70 4.17 -11.77
CA THR A 326 -2.23 4.39 -10.40
C THR A 326 -3.30 5.09 -9.55
N GLN A 327 -3.18 4.98 -8.23
CA GLN A 327 -4.04 5.62 -7.25
C GLN A 327 -3.18 6.45 -6.29
N PHE A 328 -3.76 7.55 -5.80
CA PHE A 328 -3.09 8.40 -4.81
C PHE A 328 -2.87 7.63 -3.50
N LEU A 329 -1.67 7.75 -2.95
CA LEU A 329 -1.28 7.07 -1.71
C LEU A 329 -1.18 8.05 -0.54
N ASN A 330 -0.23 8.97 -0.56
CA ASN A 330 -0.04 10.02 0.46
C ASN A 330 0.77 11.21 -0.08
N ILE A 331 0.70 12.36 0.60
CA ILE A 331 1.56 13.51 0.29
C ILE A 331 2.92 13.30 0.94
N ARG A 332 3.99 13.44 0.16
CA ARG A 332 5.38 13.34 0.62
C ARG A 332 5.87 14.67 1.19
N SER A 333 5.64 15.76 0.47
CA SER A 333 5.98 17.12 0.89
C SER A 333 5.08 18.14 0.18
N PHE A 334 4.82 19.24 0.86
CA PHE A 334 4.13 20.40 0.31
C PHE A 334 4.83 21.65 0.83
N GLN A 335 5.51 22.38 -0.05
CA GLN A 335 6.25 23.59 0.26
C GLN A 335 5.80 24.76 -0.62
N ASP A 336 5.90 25.99 -0.11
CA ASP A 336 5.74 27.18 -0.96
C ASP A 336 7.06 27.68 -1.54
N ASN A 337 6.97 28.72 -2.35
CA ASN A 337 8.10 29.40 -2.97
C ASN A 337 9.09 30.06 -1.98
N LYS A 338 8.78 30.12 -0.68
CA LYS A 338 9.70 30.57 0.38
C LYS A 338 10.28 29.40 1.18
N GLY A 339 10.03 28.15 0.77
CA GLY A 339 10.48 26.95 1.47
C GLY A 339 9.68 26.64 2.74
N ARG A 340 8.51 27.27 2.95
CA ARG A 340 7.68 27.00 4.12
C ARG A 340 6.85 25.75 3.87
N GLU A 341 6.93 24.80 4.80
CA GLU A 341 6.17 23.55 4.73
C GLU A 341 4.71 23.75 5.15
N TYR A 342 3.82 23.09 4.42
CA TYR A 342 2.40 23.07 4.69
C TYR A 342 2.06 21.80 5.45
N VAL A 343 1.37 21.94 6.58
CA VAL A 343 1.01 20.81 7.44
C VAL A 343 -0.44 20.40 7.21
N ASN A 344 -0.74 19.10 7.36
CA ASN A 344 -2.12 18.62 7.29
C ASN A 344 -2.95 19.25 8.43
N ARG A 345 -4.13 19.78 8.11
CA ARG A 345 -5.06 20.37 9.07
C ARG A 345 -5.38 19.46 10.25
N LEU A 346 -5.39 18.13 10.05
CA LEU A 346 -5.61 17.16 11.13
C LEU A 346 -4.58 17.24 12.26
N ASN A 347 -3.38 17.78 11.98
CA ASN A 347 -2.29 17.91 12.93
C ASN A 347 -2.21 19.32 13.56
N GLN A 348 -3.11 20.24 13.18
CA GLN A 348 -3.10 21.64 13.64
C GLN A 348 -4.42 21.97 14.33
N TYR A 349 -4.35 22.39 15.59
CA TYR A 349 -5.53 22.65 16.44
C TYR A 349 -5.91 24.14 16.57
N GLU A 350 -5.21 25.03 15.87
CA GLU A 350 -5.55 26.46 15.85
C GLU A 350 -6.87 26.72 15.11
N GLU A 351 -7.59 27.76 15.50
CA GLU A 351 -8.87 28.13 14.85
C GLU A 351 -8.68 28.65 13.42
N ASN A 352 -7.64 29.46 13.16
CA ASN A 352 -7.38 30.08 11.85
C ASN A 352 -5.91 29.91 11.37
N PRO A 353 -5.42 28.67 11.22
CA PRO A 353 -4.06 28.44 10.77
C PRO A 353 -3.89 28.80 9.29
N THR A 354 -2.73 29.37 8.97
CA THR A 354 -2.31 29.63 7.58
C THR A 354 -1.07 28.80 7.27
N GLY A 355 -0.95 28.31 6.03
CA GLY A 355 0.06 27.30 5.70
C GLY A 355 -0.38 25.87 6.04
N ILE A 356 -1.67 25.59 5.94
CA ILE A 356 -2.21 24.24 6.12
C ILE A 356 -2.81 23.71 4.83
N PHE A 357 -2.93 22.39 4.75
CA PHE A 357 -3.66 21.74 3.68
C PHE A 357 -4.65 20.70 4.21
N SER A 358 -5.64 20.36 3.40
CA SER A 358 -6.58 19.28 3.67
C SER A 358 -6.72 18.43 2.42
N LEU A 359 -6.65 17.12 2.60
CA LEU A 359 -6.89 16.14 1.55
C LEU A 359 -8.39 15.90 1.40
N TYR A 360 -8.82 15.86 0.16
CA TYR A 360 -10.19 15.57 -0.23
C TYR A 360 -10.19 14.51 -1.31
N PHE A 361 -11.04 13.51 -1.15
CA PHE A 361 -11.17 12.39 -2.06
C PHE A 361 -12.54 12.43 -2.74
N GLY A 362 -12.66 11.86 -3.94
CA GLY A 362 -13.92 11.83 -4.71
C GLY A 362 -14.32 13.18 -5.27
N ASP A 363 -15.64 13.40 -5.39
CA ASP A 363 -16.26 14.49 -6.14
C ASP A 363 -16.18 15.84 -5.40
N LEU A 364 -14.95 16.32 -5.18
CA LEU A 364 -14.74 17.77 -5.08
C LEU A 364 -15.01 18.46 -6.43
N GLU A 365 -15.03 17.67 -7.50
CA GLU A 365 -15.73 17.99 -8.72
C GLU A 365 -17.19 18.26 -8.36
N ARG A 366 -17.58 19.53 -8.38
CA ARG A 366 -19.00 19.92 -8.57
C ARG A 366 -19.53 19.47 -9.96
N PHE A 367 -18.78 18.63 -10.67
CA PHE A 367 -18.80 18.37 -12.08
C PHE A 367 -18.56 16.88 -12.31
N ASP A 368 -19.50 16.02 -11.93
CA ASP A 368 -19.66 14.78 -12.68
C ASP A 368 -19.85 15.16 -14.15
N SER A 369 -19.24 14.47 -15.10
CA SER A 369 -19.29 14.87 -16.52
C SER A 369 -20.73 15.05 -17.04
N ASP A 370 -21.65 14.24 -16.54
CA ASP A 370 -23.09 14.35 -16.79
C ASP A 370 -23.73 15.54 -16.03
N SER A 371 -23.26 15.85 -14.82
CA SER A 371 -23.70 17.03 -14.06
C SER A 371 -23.15 18.33 -14.64
N ALA A 372 -21.94 18.35 -15.21
CA ALA A 372 -21.32 19.50 -15.85
C ALA A 372 -22.07 19.85 -17.12
N ARG A 373 -22.41 18.84 -17.93
CA ARG A 373 -23.32 18.95 -19.06
C ARG A 373 -24.68 19.47 -18.65
N SER A 374 -25.27 18.91 -17.59
CA SER A 374 -26.57 19.33 -17.08
C SER A 374 -26.53 20.78 -16.56
N LEU A 375 -25.50 21.18 -15.81
CA LEU A 375 -25.32 22.54 -15.28
C LEU A 375 -25.04 23.55 -16.39
N ILE A 376 -24.16 23.22 -17.33
CA ILE A 376 -23.88 24.08 -18.49
C ILE A 376 -25.14 24.21 -19.34
N SER A 377 -25.87 23.12 -19.58
CA SER A 377 -27.16 23.15 -20.27
C SER A 377 -28.20 23.97 -19.49
N LYS A 378 -28.22 23.87 -18.15
CA LYS A 378 -29.11 24.61 -17.25
C LYS A 378 -28.79 26.11 -17.26
N VAL A 379 -27.51 26.48 -17.21
CA VAL A 379 -27.05 27.86 -17.35
C VAL A 379 -27.34 28.39 -18.75
N LEU A 380 -27.13 27.60 -19.80
CA LEU A 380 -27.47 27.96 -21.17
C LEU A 380 -28.98 28.16 -21.35
N GLN A 381 -29.79 27.32 -20.71
CA GLN A 381 -31.25 27.43 -20.76
C GLN A 381 -31.73 28.66 -19.99
N LEU A 382 -31.20 28.89 -18.79
CA LEU A 382 -31.41 30.14 -18.03
C LEU A 382 -30.98 31.37 -18.85
N MET A 383 -29.83 31.34 -19.52
CA MET A 383 -29.41 32.45 -20.39
C MET A 383 -30.29 32.62 -21.63
N LYS A 384 -30.94 31.57 -22.15
CA LYS A 384 -31.93 31.70 -23.23
C LYS A 384 -33.24 32.28 -22.72
N GLU A 385 -33.69 31.81 -21.56
CA GLU A 385 -34.92 32.26 -20.90
C GLU A 385 -34.78 33.72 -20.43
N ASP A 386 -33.72 34.05 -19.67
CA ASP A 386 -33.40 35.42 -19.27
C ASP A 386 -32.96 36.28 -20.46
N GLY A 387 -32.27 35.70 -21.44
CA GLY A 387 -31.88 36.38 -22.69
C GLY A 387 -33.09 36.89 -23.48
N SER A 388 -34.25 36.23 -23.36
CA SER A 388 -35.51 36.72 -23.91
C SER A 388 -36.02 37.97 -23.18
N ALA A 389 -35.74 38.11 -21.89
CA ALA A 389 -36.00 39.33 -21.12
C ALA A 389 -35.00 40.46 -21.47
N PHE A 390 -33.75 40.11 -21.84
CA PHE A 390 -32.74 41.04 -22.33
C PHE A 390 -32.89 41.43 -23.82
N ALA A 391 -33.76 40.76 -24.57
CA ALA A 391 -34.01 41.02 -26.01
C ALA A 391 -34.57 42.42 -26.32
N SER A 392 -34.86 43.25 -25.31
CA SER A 392 -35.13 44.68 -25.48
C SER A 392 -33.88 45.48 -25.92
N MET A 393 -32.67 44.93 -25.76
CA MET A 393 -31.40 45.57 -26.16
C MET A 393 -30.67 44.69 -27.19
N ASN A 394 -31.02 44.82 -28.48
CA ASN A 394 -30.34 44.21 -29.65
C ASN A 394 -30.22 42.67 -29.69
N PRO A 395 -31.23 41.99 -30.28
CA PRO A 395 -31.28 40.53 -30.43
C PRO A 395 -30.12 39.90 -31.24
N ASP A 396 -29.66 40.56 -32.31
CA ASP A 396 -28.75 39.95 -33.28
C ASP A 396 -27.30 39.85 -32.77
N ALA A 397 -26.81 40.87 -32.06
CA ALA A 397 -25.45 40.87 -31.50
C ALA A 397 -25.29 39.84 -30.37
N LEU A 398 -26.31 39.72 -29.51
CA LEU A 398 -26.34 38.73 -28.42
C LEU A 398 -26.43 37.30 -28.97
N SER A 399 -27.24 37.06 -30.01
CA SER A 399 -27.37 35.73 -30.62
C SER A 399 -26.06 35.21 -31.20
N THR A 400 -25.24 36.11 -31.76
CA THR A 400 -23.94 35.77 -32.36
C THR A 400 -22.91 35.44 -31.29
N GLN A 401 -22.84 36.23 -30.22
CA GLN A 401 -21.97 35.93 -29.07
C GLN A 401 -22.39 34.66 -28.33
N LEU A 402 -23.70 34.40 -28.20
CA LEU A 402 -24.22 33.16 -27.63
C LEU A 402 -23.88 31.94 -28.47
N LYS A 403 -23.93 32.04 -29.81
CA LYS A 403 -23.48 30.97 -30.72
C LYS A 403 -21.97 30.72 -30.62
N GLU A 404 -21.14 31.76 -30.51
CA GLU A 404 -19.71 31.60 -30.26
C GLU A 404 -19.42 30.94 -28.91
N LEU A 405 -20.12 31.35 -27.85
CA LEU A 405 -20.02 30.69 -26.55
C LEU A 405 -20.45 29.24 -26.63
N PHE A 406 -21.51 28.92 -27.38
CA PHE A 406 -21.98 27.56 -27.59
C PHE A 406 -20.93 26.69 -28.30
N ASN A 407 -20.29 27.22 -29.34
CA ASN A 407 -19.21 26.51 -30.03
C ASN A 407 -18.00 26.29 -29.11
N LYS A 408 -17.60 27.32 -28.35
CA LYS A 408 -16.51 27.18 -27.36
C LYS A 408 -16.85 26.18 -26.24
N ILE A 409 -18.10 26.14 -25.79
CA ILE A 409 -18.57 25.17 -24.80
C ILE A 409 -18.50 23.75 -25.36
N ASN A 410 -18.95 23.53 -26.59
CA ASN A 410 -18.88 22.21 -27.23
C ASN A 410 -17.42 21.76 -27.49
N ASP A 411 -16.53 22.70 -27.80
CA ASP A 411 -15.10 22.40 -27.96
C ASP A 411 -14.45 22.07 -26.61
N ILE A 412 -14.82 22.79 -25.55
CA ILE A 412 -14.45 22.45 -24.16
C ILE A 412 -14.98 21.07 -23.80
N GLU A 413 -16.22 20.75 -24.16
CA GLU A 413 -16.85 19.44 -23.90
C GLU A 413 -16.11 18.31 -24.61
N LYS A 414 -15.82 18.46 -25.91
CA LYS A 414 -15.03 17.47 -26.66
C LYS A 414 -13.63 17.29 -26.07
N GLY A 415 -12.99 18.38 -25.63
CA GLY A 415 -11.71 18.34 -24.93
C GLY A 415 -11.80 17.66 -23.56
N LEU A 416 -12.88 17.89 -22.81
CA LEU A 416 -13.15 17.28 -21.52
C LEU A 416 -13.43 15.78 -21.67
N GLU A 417 -14.27 15.38 -22.64
CA GLU A 417 -14.55 13.99 -22.96
C GLU A 417 -13.30 13.21 -23.38
N ALA A 418 -12.43 13.81 -24.19
CA ALA A 418 -11.16 13.19 -24.55
C ALA A 418 -10.25 12.99 -23.32
N THR A 419 -10.28 13.94 -22.38
CA THR A 419 -9.52 13.87 -21.12
C THR A 419 -10.12 12.88 -20.12
N LEU A 420 -11.45 12.76 -20.08
CA LEU A 420 -12.22 11.85 -19.20
C LEU A 420 -12.26 10.40 -19.72
N LYS A 421 -12.13 10.19 -21.04
CA LYS A 421 -11.94 8.87 -21.66
C LYS A 421 -10.51 8.33 -21.44
N GLY A 422 -9.55 9.20 -21.17
CA GLY A 422 -8.30 8.77 -20.56
C GLY A 422 -8.60 8.26 -19.15
N ASP A 423 -8.02 7.13 -18.75
CA ASP A 423 -8.21 6.41 -17.48
C ASP A 423 -7.99 7.24 -16.18
N ASN A 424 -7.80 8.56 -16.30
CA ASN A 424 -7.43 9.50 -15.25
C ASN A 424 -8.67 10.19 -14.63
N LYS A 425 -9.55 9.40 -14.01
CA LYS A 425 -10.56 9.94 -13.08
C LYS A 425 -9.82 10.51 -11.88
N ILE A 426 -9.76 11.83 -11.74
CA ILE A 426 -9.05 12.50 -10.64
C ILE A 426 -9.81 12.20 -9.34
N LYS A 427 -9.24 11.35 -8.47
CA LYS A 427 -9.90 10.92 -7.21
C LYS A 427 -9.42 11.68 -5.97
N ALA A 428 -8.42 12.56 -6.07
CA ALA A 428 -7.83 13.26 -4.94
C ALA A 428 -7.47 14.72 -5.24
N PHE A 429 -7.75 15.60 -4.27
CA PHE A 429 -7.50 17.03 -4.33
C PHE A 429 -6.90 17.51 -3.01
N VAL A 430 -6.03 18.51 -3.10
CA VAL A 430 -5.53 19.26 -1.94
C VAL A 430 -6.23 20.61 -1.90
N LEU A 431 -6.91 20.89 -0.79
CA LEU A 431 -7.37 22.23 -0.47
C LEU A 431 -6.32 22.90 0.41
N SER A 432 -5.65 23.92 -0.11
CA SER A 432 -4.65 24.66 0.65
C SER A 432 -5.23 25.96 1.24
N VAL A 433 -4.72 26.34 2.40
CA VAL A 433 -4.87 27.69 2.95
C VAL A 433 -3.49 28.37 2.85
N PRO A 434 -3.19 29.03 1.72
CA PRO A 434 -1.89 29.64 1.52
C PRO A 434 -1.63 30.76 2.53
N GLN A 435 -0.37 30.92 2.94
CA GLN A 435 0.05 32.12 3.67
C GLN A 435 -0.04 33.35 2.77
N LYS A 436 -0.21 34.54 3.36
CA LYS A 436 -0.49 35.80 2.63
C LYS A 436 0.52 36.12 1.51
N ASP A 437 1.77 35.67 1.67
CA ASP A 437 2.85 35.94 0.71
C ASP A 437 3.14 34.78 -0.26
N ALA A 438 2.42 33.66 -0.15
CA ALA A 438 2.68 32.49 -0.98
C ALA A 438 2.06 32.69 -2.37
N THR A 439 2.90 32.60 -3.42
CA THR A 439 2.45 32.74 -4.82
C THR A 439 2.39 31.40 -5.52
N ASN A 440 3.44 30.60 -5.33
CA ASN A 440 3.57 29.27 -5.91
C ASN A 440 3.81 28.23 -4.82
N ALA A 441 3.47 27.00 -5.16
CA ALA A 441 3.66 25.84 -4.33
C ALA A 441 4.23 24.68 -5.14
N GLU A 442 5.04 23.88 -4.46
CA GLU A 442 5.54 22.60 -4.92
C GLU A 442 4.95 21.50 -4.05
N ILE A 443 4.41 20.47 -4.71
CA ILE A 443 3.83 19.31 -4.05
C ILE A 443 4.46 18.06 -4.64
N LYS A 444 5.01 17.23 -3.74
CA LYS A 444 5.43 15.87 -4.02
C LYS A 444 4.48 14.91 -3.35
N TYR A 445 4.01 13.90 -4.07
CA TYR A 445 3.10 12.89 -3.53
C TYR A 445 3.41 11.52 -4.12
N TRP A 446 3.05 10.48 -3.36
CA TRP A 446 3.18 9.10 -3.77
C TRP A 446 1.92 8.62 -4.47
N VAL A 447 2.10 7.86 -5.54
CA VAL A 447 1.05 7.08 -6.19
C VAL A 447 1.43 5.60 -6.18
N THR A 448 0.44 4.72 -6.20
CA THR A 448 0.63 3.26 -6.17
C THR A 448 -0.20 2.58 -7.27
N SER A 449 0.30 1.48 -7.80
CA SER A 449 -0.45 0.58 -8.70
C SER A 449 -1.31 -0.42 -7.91
N GLY A 450 -1.13 -0.50 -6.59
CA GLY A 450 -1.95 -1.28 -5.67
C GLY A 450 -1.95 -2.78 -6.02
N SER A 451 -3.13 -3.36 -6.23
CA SER A 451 -3.33 -4.79 -6.53
C SER A 451 -2.61 -5.25 -7.81
N LEU A 452 -2.41 -4.34 -8.79
CA LEU A 452 -1.71 -4.67 -10.03
C LEU A 452 -0.24 -5.04 -9.81
N ALA A 453 0.34 -4.58 -8.70
CA ALA A 453 1.72 -4.87 -8.32
C ALA A 453 1.87 -6.20 -7.57
N ASN A 454 0.80 -6.95 -7.31
CA ASN A 454 0.92 -8.26 -6.68
C ASN A 454 1.48 -9.31 -7.67
N GLY A 455 2.18 -10.30 -7.15
CA GLY A 455 2.65 -11.47 -7.91
C GLY A 455 3.99 -11.30 -8.63
N PHE A 456 4.66 -10.14 -8.53
CA PHE A 456 6.07 -10.06 -8.93
C PHE A 456 6.90 -10.93 -7.99
N ASN A 457 7.78 -11.74 -8.56
CA ASN A 457 8.55 -12.76 -7.84
C ASN A 457 10.06 -12.57 -8.06
N GLU A 458 10.85 -13.49 -7.51
CA GLU A 458 12.33 -13.43 -7.58
C GLU A 458 12.89 -13.47 -9.02
N ARG A 459 12.11 -14.00 -9.97
CA ARG A 459 12.49 -14.06 -11.39
C ARG A 459 12.16 -12.78 -12.15
N THR A 460 11.46 -11.85 -11.50
CA THR A 460 11.11 -10.56 -12.11
C THR A 460 12.38 -9.72 -12.24
N LEU A 461 12.66 -9.28 -13.46
CA LEU A 461 13.78 -8.39 -13.73
C LEU A 461 13.43 -6.97 -13.26
N ILE A 462 14.17 -6.48 -12.26
CA ILE A 462 14.03 -5.13 -11.71
C ILE A 462 15.12 -4.25 -12.30
N GLN A 463 14.74 -3.07 -12.76
CA GLN A 463 15.63 -2.08 -13.35
C GLN A 463 15.68 -0.80 -12.51
N GLN A 464 16.85 -0.17 -12.45
CA GLN A 464 17.03 1.14 -11.81
C GLN A 464 16.44 2.25 -12.68
N PHE A 465 15.82 3.24 -12.05
CA PHE A 465 15.32 4.42 -12.73
C PHE A 465 16.34 5.56 -12.67
N ASN A 466 16.67 6.14 -13.82
CA ASN A 466 17.54 7.30 -14.04
C ASN A 466 19.04 7.19 -13.65
N ILE A 467 19.43 6.50 -12.58
CA ILE A 467 20.83 6.47 -12.10
C ILE A 467 21.28 5.03 -11.84
N GLU A 468 22.37 4.60 -12.48
CA GLU A 468 23.04 3.32 -12.24
C GLU A 468 23.91 3.39 -10.97
N LYS A 469 23.27 3.52 -9.81
CA LYS A 469 23.96 3.56 -8.51
C LYS A 469 24.44 2.18 -8.05
N TYR A 470 23.73 1.13 -8.45
CA TYR A 470 23.89 -0.23 -7.93
C TYR A 470 24.24 -1.22 -9.03
N ASP A 471 24.80 -2.37 -8.65
CA ASP A 471 25.09 -3.46 -9.58
C ASP A 471 23.78 -4.12 -10.03
N ALA A 472 23.50 -4.07 -11.33
CA ALA A 472 22.27 -4.59 -11.93
C ALA A 472 22.08 -6.10 -11.68
N SER A 473 23.17 -6.87 -11.55
CA SER A 473 23.10 -8.32 -11.33
C SER A 473 22.67 -8.69 -9.91
N GLY A 474 22.82 -7.78 -8.94
CA GLY A 474 22.47 -8.04 -7.54
C GLY A 474 21.23 -7.32 -7.05
N ILE A 475 20.39 -6.80 -7.95
CA ILE A 475 19.04 -6.29 -7.62
C ILE A 475 18.03 -7.42 -7.83
N MET A 476 17.47 -7.96 -6.75
CA MET A 476 16.56 -9.11 -6.83
C MET A 476 15.53 -9.09 -5.70
N LEU A 477 14.28 -9.48 -6.01
CA LEU A 477 13.26 -9.74 -4.98
C LEU A 477 13.56 -11.08 -4.29
N ARG A 478 13.40 -11.13 -2.97
CA ARG A 478 13.50 -12.35 -2.13
C ARG A 478 12.16 -12.89 -1.66
N THR A 479 11.10 -12.17 -2.00
CA THR A 479 9.72 -12.51 -1.68
C THR A 479 8.84 -12.01 -2.81
N CYS A 480 7.67 -12.63 -2.98
CA CYS A 480 6.72 -12.12 -3.94
C CYS A 480 6.10 -10.80 -3.44
N MET A 481 5.92 -9.83 -4.33
CA MET A 481 5.17 -8.61 -3.99
C MET A 481 3.73 -8.97 -3.65
N GLN A 482 3.29 -8.57 -2.46
CA GLN A 482 1.98 -8.91 -1.90
C GLN A 482 1.36 -7.77 -1.09
N GLY A 483 0.09 -7.93 -0.72
CA GLY A 483 -0.64 -7.00 0.14
C GLY A 483 -1.09 -5.69 -0.51
N GLY A 484 -0.84 -5.52 -1.82
CA GLY A 484 -1.37 -4.40 -2.58
C GLY A 484 -2.88 -4.49 -2.70
N THR A 485 -3.60 -3.44 -2.28
CA THR A 485 -5.07 -3.40 -2.33
C THR A 485 -5.55 -2.05 -2.86
N THR A 486 -6.60 -2.11 -3.69
CA THR A 486 -7.31 -0.95 -4.22
C THR A 486 -8.80 -1.09 -3.93
N HIS A 487 -9.46 0.01 -3.60
CA HIS A 487 -10.91 0.03 -3.47
C HIS A 487 -11.52 0.21 -4.86
N ASP A 488 -11.69 -0.90 -5.58
CA ASP A 488 -12.24 -0.89 -6.94
C ASP A 488 -13.76 -0.76 -6.94
N SER A 489 -14.41 -1.21 -5.86
CA SER A 489 -15.86 -1.09 -5.65
C SER A 489 -16.21 -0.22 -4.44
N GLU A 490 -17.36 0.46 -4.51
CA GLU A 490 -17.89 1.22 -3.36
C GLU A 490 -18.18 0.33 -2.15
N GLN A 491 -18.56 -0.93 -2.37
CA GLN A 491 -18.81 -1.89 -1.30
C GLN A 491 -17.54 -2.21 -0.48
N GLU A 492 -16.39 -2.38 -1.14
CA GLU A 492 -15.10 -2.57 -0.44
C GLU A 492 -14.72 -1.34 0.38
N LEU A 493 -14.92 -0.14 -0.18
CA LEU A 493 -14.69 1.10 0.56
C LEU A 493 -15.61 1.17 1.79
N ILE A 494 -16.90 0.84 1.63
CA ILE A 494 -17.86 0.82 2.74
C ILE A 494 -17.44 -0.18 3.82
N ASN A 495 -16.99 -1.38 3.45
CA ASN A 495 -16.55 -2.40 4.41
C ASN A 495 -15.30 -1.93 5.17
N SER A 496 -14.34 -1.32 4.49
CA SER A 496 -13.15 -0.73 5.11
C SER A 496 -13.50 0.40 6.08
N LEU A 497 -14.39 1.30 5.67
CA LEU A 497 -14.89 2.38 6.53
C LEU A 497 -15.66 1.85 7.74
N ARG A 498 -16.51 0.82 7.55
CA ARG A 498 -17.23 0.16 8.65
C ARG A 498 -16.28 -0.42 9.68
N TYR A 499 -15.24 -1.13 9.24
CA TYR A 499 -14.22 -1.68 10.14
C TYR A 499 -13.50 -0.56 10.91
N GLY A 500 -13.08 0.50 10.23
CA GLY A 500 -12.43 1.66 10.86
C GLY A 500 -13.31 2.36 11.91
N LEU A 501 -14.62 2.43 11.68
CA LEU A 501 -15.57 3.09 12.57
C LEU A 501 -15.97 2.23 13.77
N LEU A 502 -16.25 0.94 13.55
CA LEU A 502 -16.76 0.03 14.57
C LEU A 502 -15.65 -0.50 15.47
N SER A 503 -14.57 -1.03 14.88
CA SER A 503 -13.56 -1.77 15.61
C SER A 503 -12.39 -0.87 16.03
N ARG A 504 -12.11 0.24 15.32
CA ARG A 504 -10.99 1.17 15.59
C ARG A 504 -9.65 0.42 15.84
N GLU A 505 -9.36 -0.56 15.00
CA GLU A 505 -8.21 -1.48 15.10
C GLU A 505 -8.21 -2.45 16.29
N ARG A 506 -9.28 -2.49 17.10
CA ARG A 506 -9.41 -3.41 18.24
C ARG A 506 -10.30 -4.58 17.91
N ILE A 507 -9.88 -5.76 18.32
CA ILE A 507 -10.63 -7.00 18.13
C ILE A 507 -11.11 -7.49 19.50
N ILE A 508 -12.43 -7.57 19.65
CA ILE A 508 -13.08 -7.95 20.91
C ILE A 508 -14.04 -9.12 20.67
N SER A 509 -14.84 -9.05 19.59
CA SER A 509 -15.88 -10.03 19.27
C SER A 509 -15.50 -10.90 18.06
N LYS A 510 -16.24 -12.02 17.89
CA LYS A 510 -16.11 -12.85 16.68
C LYS A 510 -16.47 -12.09 15.40
N GLU A 511 -17.33 -11.08 15.49
CA GLU A 511 -17.75 -10.29 14.34
C GLU A 511 -16.69 -9.24 13.95
N ASP A 512 -15.88 -8.78 14.90
CA ASP A 512 -14.70 -7.95 14.63
C ASP A 512 -13.64 -8.73 13.85
N ILE A 513 -13.43 -10.02 14.16
CA ILE A 513 -12.52 -10.90 13.42
C ILE A 513 -12.97 -11.02 11.96
N LYS A 514 -14.27 -11.27 11.72
CA LYS A 514 -14.81 -11.32 10.36
C LYS A 514 -14.65 -9.99 9.65
N SER A 515 -15.02 -8.89 10.30
CA SER A 515 -14.92 -7.54 9.73
C SER A 515 -13.49 -7.19 9.35
N TYR A 516 -12.52 -7.57 10.18
CA TYR A 516 -11.08 -7.43 9.90
C TYR A 516 -10.64 -8.24 8.67
N LEU A 517 -11.05 -9.51 8.59
CA LEU A 517 -10.70 -10.39 7.47
C LEU A 517 -11.34 -9.95 6.16
N PHE A 518 -12.62 -9.55 6.17
CA PHE A 518 -13.28 -8.95 5.01
C PHE A 518 -12.62 -7.64 4.57
N HIS A 519 -12.11 -6.84 5.50
CA HIS A 519 -11.35 -5.63 5.17
C HIS A 519 -9.99 -5.97 4.53
N LYS A 520 -9.25 -6.94 5.07
CA LYS A 520 -7.89 -7.30 4.59
C LYS A 520 -7.90 -8.08 3.27
N LEU A 521 -8.80 -9.04 3.12
CA LEU A 521 -8.85 -9.96 1.98
C LEU A 521 -9.94 -9.58 0.97
N GLY A 522 -10.83 -8.65 1.30
CA GLY A 522 -11.80 -8.09 0.35
C GLY A 522 -12.68 -9.14 -0.33
N LYS A 523 -12.72 -9.08 -1.67
CA LYS A 523 -13.50 -9.97 -2.54
C LYS A 523 -13.06 -11.44 -2.52
N HIS A 524 -11.87 -11.74 -2.00
CA HIS A 524 -11.34 -13.11 -2.03
C HIS A 524 -11.96 -14.02 -0.96
N VAL A 525 -12.68 -13.47 0.02
CA VAL A 525 -13.29 -14.26 1.10
C VAL A 525 -14.73 -14.63 0.77
N GLU A 526 -15.01 -15.93 0.69
CA GLU A 526 -16.37 -16.45 0.55
C GLU A 526 -17.04 -16.61 1.92
N SER A 527 -16.33 -17.20 2.89
CA SER A 527 -16.84 -17.36 4.26
C SER A 527 -15.73 -17.47 5.29
N VAL A 528 -16.06 -17.10 6.53
CA VAL A 528 -15.16 -17.15 7.69
C VAL A 528 -15.86 -17.84 8.85
N GLU A 529 -15.26 -18.94 9.34
CA GLU A 529 -15.72 -19.68 10.51
C GLU A 529 -14.74 -19.51 11.68
N VAL A 530 -15.25 -19.16 12.86
CA VAL A 530 -14.44 -18.92 14.07
C VAL A 530 -14.77 -19.96 15.13
N GLY A 531 -13.80 -20.83 15.43
CA GLY A 531 -13.89 -21.93 16.38
C GLY A 531 -12.76 -21.93 17.42
N ASN A 532 -12.73 -22.99 18.24
CA ASN A 532 -11.69 -23.21 19.24
C ASN A 532 -10.68 -24.23 18.70
N GLY A 533 -9.38 -23.96 18.86
CA GLY A 533 -8.29 -24.83 18.48
C GLY A 533 -7.19 -24.91 19.54
N VAL A 534 -6.13 -25.64 19.21
CA VAL A 534 -4.93 -25.80 20.05
C VAL A 534 -3.69 -25.63 19.18
N ALA A 535 -2.67 -24.93 19.69
CA ALA A 535 -1.37 -24.76 19.04
C ALA A 535 -0.21 -25.01 20.01
N ILE A 536 0.99 -25.19 19.48
CA ILE A 536 2.23 -25.30 20.27
C ILE A 536 2.64 -23.89 20.71
N SER A 537 3.02 -23.75 21.99
CA SER A 537 3.49 -22.48 22.53
C SER A 537 4.91 -22.15 22.04
N PRO A 538 5.21 -20.86 21.76
CA PRO A 538 6.57 -20.42 21.47
C PRO A 538 7.50 -20.46 22.70
N ASP A 539 6.95 -20.40 23.91
CA ASP A 539 7.72 -20.52 25.17
C ASP A 539 8.03 -21.99 25.48
N SER A 540 9.31 -22.33 25.62
CA SER A 540 9.80 -23.70 25.90
C SER A 540 9.28 -24.29 27.22
N LYS A 541 8.80 -23.45 28.14
CA LYS A 541 8.20 -23.89 29.42
C LYS A 541 6.71 -24.23 29.32
N LYS A 542 6.06 -23.93 28.20
CA LYS A 542 4.63 -24.17 27.98
C LYS A 542 4.49 -25.13 26.79
N GLY A 543 3.68 -26.16 26.94
CA GLY A 543 3.41 -27.13 25.86
C GLY A 543 2.35 -26.60 24.88
N LEU A 544 1.13 -27.11 25.02
CA LEU A 544 -0.01 -26.73 24.17
C LEU A 544 -0.77 -25.53 24.76
N ILE A 545 -1.11 -24.57 23.91
CA ILE A 545 -1.93 -23.39 24.23
C ILE A 545 -3.27 -23.46 23.49
N ARG A 546 -4.34 -22.99 24.14
CA ARG A 546 -5.63 -22.80 23.49
C ARG A 546 -5.52 -21.61 22.54
N VAL A 547 -6.00 -21.79 21.31
CA VAL A 547 -6.04 -20.74 20.29
C VAL A 547 -7.44 -20.63 19.70
N THR A 548 -7.78 -19.47 19.17
CA THR A 548 -9.00 -19.30 18.37
C THR A 548 -8.65 -19.71 16.94
N GLU A 549 -9.26 -20.79 16.46
CA GLU A 549 -9.06 -21.27 15.09
C GLU A 549 -10.01 -20.53 14.14
N VAL A 550 -9.46 -19.91 13.11
CA VAL A 550 -10.22 -19.18 12.09
C VAL A 550 -10.03 -19.88 10.75
N LYS A 551 -11.11 -20.44 10.22
CA LYS A 551 -11.13 -21.10 8.92
C LYS A 551 -11.66 -20.14 7.87
N ILE A 552 -10.87 -19.90 6.83
CA ILE A 552 -11.20 -18.96 5.75
C ILE A 552 -11.37 -19.77 4.48
N LYS A 553 -12.57 -19.70 3.89
CA LYS A 553 -12.84 -20.25 2.57
C LYS A 553 -12.67 -19.14 1.53
N LEU A 554 -11.75 -19.35 0.61
CA LEU A 554 -11.49 -18.38 -0.46
C LEU A 554 -12.37 -18.65 -1.68
N GLY A 555 -12.80 -17.58 -2.35
CA GLY A 555 -13.51 -17.64 -3.62
C GLY A 555 -12.59 -18.06 -4.79
N GLN A 556 -13.06 -17.90 -6.03
CA GLN A 556 -12.18 -18.01 -7.20
C GLN A 556 -11.31 -16.75 -7.33
N PHE A 557 -10.00 -16.92 -7.32
CA PHE A 557 -9.02 -15.84 -7.53
C PHE A 557 -7.83 -16.37 -8.33
N ASP A 558 -7.11 -15.47 -9.01
CA ASP A 558 -5.89 -15.84 -9.72
C ASP A 558 -4.75 -16.03 -8.70
N LYS A 559 -3.94 -17.09 -8.86
CA LYS A 559 -2.82 -17.40 -7.95
C LYS A 559 -1.82 -16.25 -7.80
N ASP A 560 -1.73 -15.38 -8.80
CA ASP A 560 -0.86 -14.20 -8.78
C ASP A 560 -1.35 -13.08 -7.83
N GLU A 561 -2.63 -13.10 -7.43
CA GLU A 561 -3.20 -12.10 -6.52
C GLU A 561 -2.87 -12.39 -5.06
N ILE A 562 -2.78 -13.67 -4.67
CA ILE A 562 -2.38 -14.13 -3.35
C ILE A 562 -1.28 -15.20 -3.51
N PRO A 563 -0.01 -14.79 -3.62
CA PRO A 563 1.08 -15.68 -4.02
C PRO A 563 1.46 -16.70 -2.94
N ASN A 564 1.31 -16.36 -1.65
CA ASN A 564 1.68 -17.26 -0.55
C ASN A 564 0.65 -17.26 0.59
N LEU A 565 -0.15 -18.33 0.67
CA LEU A 565 -1.19 -18.49 1.68
C LEU A 565 -0.65 -18.79 3.07
N GLU A 566 0.49 -19.49 3.18
CA GLU A 566 1.06 -19.85 4.49
C GLU A 566 1.70 -18.64 5.18
N GLU A 567 2.47 -17.86 4.42
CA GLU A 567 2.99 -16.57 4.86
C GLU A 567 1.82 -15.67 5.30
N LEU A 568 0.83 -15.48 4.42
CA LEU A 568 -0.32 -14.62 4.72
C LEU A 568 -1.15 -15.11 5.92
N ALA A 569 -1.28 -16.43 6.14
CA ALA A 569 -1.90 -16.97 7.35
C ALA A 569 -1.14 -16.52 8.61
N HIS A 570 0.17 -16.70 8.62
CA HIS A 570 1.01 -16.34 9.76
C HIS A 570 0.93 -14.85 10.08
N TYR A 571 0.95 -13.99 9.06
CA TYR A 571 0.84 -12.55 9.25
C TYR A 571 -0.53 -12.13 9.76
N LEU A 572 -1.61 -12.71 9.25
CA LEU A 572 -2.94 -12.44 9.78
C LEU A 572 -3.08 -12.96 11.23
N GLU A 573 -2.44 -14.06 11.60
CA GLU A 573 -2.40 -14.55 13.00
C GLU A 573 -1.73 -13.51 13.93
N LYS A 574 -0.58 -12.97 13.51
CA LYS A 574 0.15 -11.93 14.25
C LYS A 574 -0.69 -10.66 14.39
N ASP A 575 -1.21 -10.13 13.28
CA ASP A 575 -2.04 -8.93 13.26
C ASP A 575 -3.28 -9.07 14.16
N LEU A 576 -3.96 -10.22 14.12
CA LEU A 576 -5.12 -10.49 14.98
C LEU A 576 -4.72 -10.52 16.46
N THR A 577 -3.55 -11.08 16.77
CA THR A 577 -3.04 -11.20 18.15
C THR A 577 -2.68 -9.82 18.71
N GLU A 578 -1.99 -8.98 17.95
CA GLU A 578 -1.61 -7.62 18.36
C GLU A 578 -2.83 -6.70 18.55
N ARG A 579 -3.85 -6.85 17.71
CA ARG A 579 -5.08 -6.06 17.75
C ARG A 579 -6.10 -6.57 18.77
N SER A 580 -5.88 -7.76 19.33
CA SER A 580 -6.79 -8.41 20.27
C SER A 580 -6.61 -7.88 21.69
N VAL A 581 -7.67 -7.32 22.27
CA VAL A 581 -7.64 -6.73 23.62
C VAL A 581 -7.35 -7.77 24.72
N CYS A 582 -7.68 -9.04 24.47
CA CYS A 582 -7.55 -10.12 25.47
C CYS A 582 -6.25 -10.93 25.38
N ASN A 583 -5.24 -10.52 24.58
CA ASN A 583 -4.04 -11.32 24.29
C ASN A 583 -4.39 -12.76 23.86
N SER A 584 -5.48 -12.92 23.11
CA SER A 584 -5.90 -14.19 22.55
C SER A 584 -4.94 -14.59 21.44
N ASN A 585 -4.54 -15.86 21.41
CA ASN A 585 -3.77 -16.42 20.32
C ASN A 585 -4.70 -16.91 19.21
N TYR A 586 -4.33 -16.67 17.96
CA TYR A 586 -5.12 -17.06 16.78
C TYR A 586 -4.38 -18.08 15.93
N LYS A 587 -5.11 -18.96 15.25
CA LYS A 587 -4.58 -19.84 14.20
C LYS A 587 -5.47 -19.77 12.98
N ILE A 588 -4.91 -19.46 11.82
CA ILE A 588 -5.63 -19.32 10.55
C ILE A 588 -5.38 -20.55 9.70
N LYS A 589 -6.46 -21.05 9.10
CA LYS A 589 -6.42 -22.13 8.12
C LYS A 589 -7.24 -21.76 6.90
N PHE A 590 -6.62 -21.84 5.73
CA PHE A 590 -7.32 -21.76 4.45
C PHE A 590 -7.93 -23.14 4.13
N VAL A 591 -9.22 -23.17 3.80
CA VAL A 591 -10.02 -24.39 3.58
C VAL A 591 -10.57 -24.46 2.17
#